data_AF-A0A3M6UUC8-F1
#
_entry.id   AF-A0A3M6UUC8-F1
#
_cell.length_a   1.000
_cell.length_b   1.000
_cell.length_c   1.000
_cell.angle_alpha   90.00
_cell.angle_beta   90.00
_cell.angle_gamma   90.00
#
_symmetry.space_group_name_H-M   'P 1'
#
loop_
_entity.id
_entity.type
_entity.pdbx_description
1 polymer ?
#
loop_
_entity_poly.entity_id
_entity_poly.type
_entity_poly.pdbx_seq_one_letter_code
_entity_poly.pdbx_strand_id
1 'polypeptide(L)'
;MRGPGIRLFFSVQLGNLNFDEEFADQRFSRLRDAFSNPLTEVALLFLHASIPLFNNFNKLLQSEEPIIHMLHDSTIQLAWSLANMIIKPQVLKDTPVTELNLDDPQIYKPEHSIFMGVTTKFKLQKLLND
;
A
#
# COMPACT_ATOMS: atom_id res chain seq x y z
N MET A 1 2.90 0.68 29.45
CA MET A 1 3.82 1.83 29.41
C MET A 1 4.59 1.80 28.09
N ARG A 2 4.34 2.74 27.17
CA ARG A 2 5.08 2.91 25.90
C ARG A 2 5.48 4.38 25.80
N GLY A 3 6.73 4.60 25.38
CA GLY A 3 7.55 5.76 25.74
C GLY A 3 7.24 7.08 25.02
N PRO A 4 7.92 8.17 25.44
CA PRO A 4 7.72 9.55 24.98
C PRO A 4 8.08 9.81 23.50
N GLY A 5 8.64 8.83 22.80
CA GLY A 5 9.11 8.99 21.41
C GLY A 5 8.00 9.23 20.38
N ILE A 6 6.79 8.71 20.61
CA ILE A 6 5.66 8.93 19.69
C ILE A 6 5.16 10.38 19.77
N ARG A 7 5.21 11.00 20.96
CA ARG A 7 4.84 12.41 21.12
C ARG A 7 5.78 13.33 20.34
N LEU A 8 7.10 13.11 20.41
CA LEU A 8 8.06 13.95 19.68
C LEU A 8 7.94 13.80 18.15
N PHE A 9 7.68 12.60 17.64
CA PHE A 9 7.58 12.38 16.18
C PHE A 9 6.39 13.16 15.57
N PHE A 10 5.28 13.30 16.30
CA PHE A 10 4.13 14.07 15.84
C PHE A 10 4.24 15.57 16.13
N SER A 11 4.91 15.99 17.20
CA SER A 11 5.13 17.42 17.50
C SER A 11 6.04 18.11 16.47
N VAL A 12 7.05 17.42 15.92
CA VAL A 12 7.98 18.01 14.94
C VAL A 12 7.32 18.20 13.56
N GLN A 13 6.38 17.32 13.17
CA GLN A 13 5.71 17.41 11.86
C GLN A 13 4.47 18.34 11.87
N LEU A 14 3.88 18.62 13.05
CA LEU A 14 2.65 19.41 13.20
C LEU A 14 2.86 20.85 13.68
N GLY A 15 4.11 21.27 13.91
CA GLY A 15 4.45 22.57 14.52
C GLY A 15 4.07 23.84 13.74
N ASN A 16 3.42 23.74 12.57
CA ASN A 16 3.06 24.89 11.74
C ASN A 16 1.58 25.04 11.41
N LEU A 17 0.68 24.35 12.11
CA LEU A 17 -0.76 24.57 11.96
C LEU A 17 -1.39 24.74 13.33
N ASN A 18 -1.73 26.00 13.68
CA ASN A 18 -2.65 26.32 14.78
C ASN A 18 -3.98 25.62 14.49
N PHE A 19 -4.16 24.41 14.99
CA PHE A 19 -5.43 23.71 15.01
C PHE A 19 -6.00 23.83 16.41
N ASP A 20 -7.28 24.21 16.50
CA ASP A 20 -8.06 24.22 17.73
C ASP A 20 -7.81 22.93 18.53
N GLU A 21 -7.39 23.06 19.79
CA GLU A 21 -6.99 21.93 20.64
C GLU A 21 -8.09 20.86 20.73
N GLU A 22 -9.36 21.29 20.74
CA GLU A 22 -10.52 20.40 20.76
C GLU A 22 -10.68 19.58 19.47
N PHE A 23 -10.34 20.16 18.31
CA PHE A 23 -10.33 19.46 17.03
C PHE A 23 -9.12 18.53 16.88
N ALA A 24 -7.99 18.88 17.50
CA ALA A 24 -6.84 17.99 17.61
C ALA A 24 -7.19 16.76 18.47
N ASP A 25 -7.82 16.95 19.63
CA ASP A 25 -8.20 15.88 20.56
C ASP A 25 -9.19 14.88 19.95
N GLN A 26 -10.20 15.35 19.22
CA GLN A 26 -11.13 14.46 18.51
C GLN A 26 -10.41 13.62 17.44
N ARG A 27 -9.47 14.22 16.68
CA ARG A 27 -8.66 13.48 15.69
C ARG A 27 -7.75 12.45 16.36
N PHE A 28 -7.12 12.80 17.48
CA PHE A 28 -6.28 11.88 18.24
C PHE A 28 -7.08 10.72 18.84
N SER A 29 -8.30 10.94 19.33
CA SER A 29 -9.17 9.87 19.80
C SER A 29 -9.48 8.88 18.67
N ARG A 30 -9.88 9.38 17.49
CA ARG A 30 -10.19 8.52 16.33
C ARG A 30 -8.99 7.70 15.87
N LEU A 31 -7.80 8.30 15.89
CA LEU A 31 -6.55 7.58 15.58
C LEU A 31 -6.29 6.49 16.61
N ARG A 32 -6.41 6.80 17.91
CA ARG A 32 -6.21 5.80 18.97
C ARG A 32 -7.14 4.61 18.80
N ASP A 33 -8.41 4.85 18.51
CA ASP A 33 -9.40 3.79 18.32
C ASP A 33 -9.07 2.97 17.06
N ALA A 34 -8.67 3.63 15.96
CA ALA A 34 -8.20 2.95 14.75
C ALA A 34 -6.95 2.09 14.99
N PHE A 35 -5.96 2.58 15.73
CA PHE A 35 -4.74 1.85 16.08
C PHE A 35 -4.94 0.79 17.17
N SER A 36 -6.13 0.73 17.79
CA SER A 36 -6.47 -0.33 18.74
C SER A 36 -6.76 -1.66 18.04
N ASN A 37 -7.14 -1.63 16.76
CA ASN A 37 -7.32 -2.83 15.97
C ASN A 37 -5.96 -3.34 15.44
N PRO A 38 -5.53 -4.57 15.78
CA PRO A 38 -4.26 -5.13 15.33
C PRO A 38 -4.18 -5.29 13.80
N LEU A 39 -5.31 -5.41 13.10
CA LEU A 39 -5.35 -5.44 11.63
C LEU A 39 -5.00 -4.09 11.01
N THR A 40 -5.18 -2.98 11.73
CA THR A 40 -4.77 -1.65 11.24
C THR A 40 -3.27 -1.62 10.98
N GLU A 41 -2.46 -2.22 11.86
CA GLU A 41 -1.01 -2.30 11.66
C GLU A 41 -0.66 -3.13 10.42
N VAL A 42 -1.34 -4.27 10.20
CA VAL A 42 -1.15 -5.10 8.99
C VAL A 42 -1.53 -4.32 7.73
N ALA A 43 -2.67 -3.63 7.73
CA ALA A 43 -3.11 -2.82 6.60
C ALA A 43 -2.12 -1.69 6.28
N LEU A 44 -1.57 -1.01 7.30
CA LEU A 44 -0.57 0.03 7.12
C LEU A 44 0.75 -0.53 6.56
N LEU A 45 1.19 -1.71 7.02
CA LEU A 45 2.37 -2.37 6.47
C LEU A 45 2.15 -2.78 5.00
N PHE A 46 0.95 -3.26 4.66
CA PHE A 46 0.58 -3.56 3.28
C PHE A 46 0.61 -2.30 2.40
N LEU A 47 0.03 -1.20 2.87
CA LEU A 47 0.06 0.08 2.17
C LEU A 47 1.49 0.60 2.01
N HIS A 48 2.32 0.50 3.04
CA HIS A 48 3.73 0.88 2.98
C HIS A 48 4.49 0.07 1.93
N ALA A 49 4.17 -1.21 1.73
CA ALA A 49 4.76 -2.05 0.70
C ALA A 49 4.18 -1.76 -0.72
N SER A 50 2.92 -1.35 -0.81
CA SER A 50 2.20 -1.22 -2.09
C SER A 50 2.29 0.17 -2.71
N ILE A 51 2.29 1.23 -1.91
CA ILE A 51 2.41 2.63 -2.39
C ILE A 51 3.64 2.83 -3.29
N PRO A 52 4.85 2.31 -2.95
CA PRO A 52 6.02 2.51 -3.79
C PRO A 52 5.89 1.96 -5.22
N LEU A 53 5.01 1.00 -5.47
CA LEU A 53 4.75 0.46 -6.81
C LEU A 53 4.25 1.54 -7.79
N PHE A 54 3.57 2.55 -7.26
CA PHE A 54 3.02 3.65 -8.06
C PHE A 54 3.99 4.81 -8.24
N ASN A 55 5.13 4.84 -7.54
CA ASN A 55 6.00 6.02 -7.50
C ASN A 55 6.47 6.47 -8.89
N ASN A 56 6.94 5.54 -9.73
CA ASN A 56 7.44 5.88 -11.06
C ASN A 56 6.32 6.38 -11.97
N PHE A 57 5.16 5.71 -11.93
CA PHE A 57 3.99 6.11 -12.69
C PHE A 57 3.44 7.47 -12.23
N ASN A 58 3.39 7.72 -10.93
CA ASN A 58 2.95 8.98 -10.35
C ASN A 58 3.90 10.13 -10.72
N LYS A 59 5.22 9.91 -10.69
CA LYS A 59 6.19 10.91 -11.16
C LYS A 59 5.97 11.28 -12.61
N LEU A 60 5.65 10.29 -13.45
CA LEU A 60 5.32 10.52 -14.86
C LEU A 60 4.04 11.35 -15.02
N LEU A 61 2.98 11.02 -14.28
CA LEU A 61 1.73 11.79 -14.32
C LEU A 61 1.88 13.23 -13.78
N GLN A 62 2.82 13.44 -12.87
CA GLN A 62 3.09 14.73 -12.24
C GLN A 62 4.16 15.54 -12.99
N SER A 63 4.66 15.05 -14.12
CA SER A 63 5.65 15.75 -14.93
C SER A 63 5.05 17.01 -15.56
N GLU A 64 5.79 18.10 -15.51
CA GLU A 64 5.45 19.34 -16.25
C GLU A 64 5.77 19.21 -17.75
N GLU A 65 6.67 18.29 -18.12
CA GLU A 65 7.02 18.03 -19.52
C GLU A 65 5.96 17.16 -20.23
N PRO A 66 5.68 17.41 -21.52
CA PRO A 66 4.73 16.62 -22.29
C PRO A 66 5.29 15.24 -22.64
N ILE A 67 5.05 14.26 -21.76
CA ILE A 67 5.58 12.89 -21.86
C ILE A 67 4.53 11.83 -22.19
N ILE A 68 3.50 12.21 -22.94
CA ILE A 68 2.38 11.32 -23.32
C ILE A 68 2.84 10.03 -24.03
N HIS A 69 3.95 10.10 -24.78
CA HIS A 69 4.52 8.96 -25.49
C HIS A 69 5.01 7.85 -24.55
N MET A 70 5.34 8.16 -23.29
CA MET A 70 5.78 7.19 -22.27
C MET A 70 4.62 6.63 -21.43
N LEU A 71 3.42 7.23 -21.54
CA LEU A 71 2.28 6.90 -20.67
C LEU A 71 1.81 5.46 -20.88
N HIS A 72 1.75 5.02 -22.14
CA HIS A 72 1.30 3.67 -22.47
C HIS A 72 2.20 2.62 -21.81
N ASP A 73 3.49 2.64 -22.11
CA ASP A 73 4.46 1.67 -21.59
C ASP A 73 4.49 1.68 -20.05
N SER A 74 4.43 2.86 -19.44
CA SER A 74 4.42 2.99 -17.99
C SER A 74 3.14 2.44 -17.35
N THR A 75 2.00 2.57 -18.03
CA THR A 75 0.73 1.95 -17.59
C THR A 75 0.82 0.43 -17.65
N ILE A 76 1.37 -0.11 -18.74
CA ILE A 76 1.57 -1.56 -18.90
C ILE A 76 2.53 -2.10 -17.84
N GLN A 77 3.63 -1.39 -17.55
CA GLN A 77 4.58 -1.77 -16.50
C GLN A 77 3.94 -1.77 -15.10
N LEU A 78 3.13 -0.77 -14.78
CA LEU A 78 2.39 -0.72 -13.52
C LEU A 78 1.39 -1.87 -13.43
N ALA A 79 0.59 -2.08 -14.48
CA ALA A 79 -0.37 -3.18 -14.54
C ALA A 79 0.31 -4.53 -14.37
N TRP A 80 1.43 -4.76 -15.06
CA TRP A 80 2.23 -5.99 -14.93
C TRP A 80 2.77 -6.17 -13.50
N SER A 81 3.25 -5.10 -12.87
CA SER A 81 3.77 -5.14 -11.49
C SER A 81 2.69 -5.54 -10.48
N LEU A 82 1.48 -4.98 -10.63
CA LEU A 82 0.31 -5.33 -9.81
C LEU A 82 -0.15 -6.76 -10.08
N ALA A 83 -0.26 -7.13 -11.36
CA ALA A 83 -0.63 -8.47 -11.78
C ALA A 83 0.33 -9.53 -11.23
N ASN A 84 1.65 -9.27 -11.27
CA ASN A 84 2.66 -10.18 -10.75
C ASN A 84 2.55 -10.44 -9.23
N MET A 85 1.85 -9.60 -8.47
CA MET A 85 1.59 -9.86 -7.06
C MET A 85 0.54 -10.95 -6.85
N ILE A 86 -0.48 -11.02 -7.71
CA ILE A 86 -1.71 -11.80 -7.49
C ILE A 86 -1.97 -12.88 -8.55
N ILE A 87 -1.39 -12.78 -9.75
CA ILE A 87 -1.62 -13.69 -10.88
C ILE A 87 -0.48 -14.70 -11.00
N LYS A 88 -0.84 -15.94 -11.32
CA LYS A 88 0.11 -17.05 -11.52
C LYS A 88 1.16 -16.68 -12.58
N PRO A 89 2.48 -16.88 -12.32
CA PRO A 89 3.54 -16.51 -13.26
C PRO A 89 3.39 -17.14 -14.64
N GLN A 90 2.87 -18.37 -14.73
CA GLN A 90 2.61 -19.04 -15.99
C GLN A 90 1.59 -18.29 -16.87
N VAL A 91 0.55 -17.70 -16.27
CA VAL A 91 -0.46 -16.94 -17.03
C VAL A 91 0.16 -15.64 -17.57
N LEU A 92 0.95 -14.93 -16.75
CA LEU A 92 1.61 -13.68 -17.17
C LEU A 92 2.71 -13.87 -18.22
N LYS A 93 3.23 -15.10 -18.35
CA LYS A 93 4.19 -15.43 -19.40
C LYS A 93 3.51 -15.59 -20.76
N ASP A 94 2.31 -16.16 -20.76
CA ASP A 94 1.62 -16.59 -21.98
C ASP A 94 0.58 -15.56 -22.45
N THR A 95 0.12 -14.67 -21.57
CA THR A 95 -0.94 -13.69 -21.84
C THR A 95 -0.50 -12.27 -21.49
N PRO A 96 -0.61 -11.30 -22.42
CA PRO A 96 -0.39 -9.89 -22.13
C PRO A 96 -1.32 -9.40 -21.01
N VAL A 97 -0.83 -8.48 -20.16
CA VAL A 97 -1.61 -7.98 -19.02
C VAL A 97 -2.94 -7.32 -19.42
N THR A 98 -3.02 -6.79 -20.64
CA THR A 98 -4.22 -6.16 -21.22
C THR A 98 -5.29 -7.15 -21.66
N GLU A 99 -4.95 -8.44 -21.78
CA GLU A 99 -5.81 -9.49 -22.32
C GLU A 99 -6.19 -10.54 -21.26
N LEU A 100 -5.80 -10.31 -20.00
CA LEU A 100 -6.11 -11.20 -18.90
C LEU A 100 -7.61 -11.24 -18.62
N ASN A 101 -8.17 -12.45 -18.56
CA ASN A 101 -9.54 -12.65 -18.10
C ASN A 101 -9.60 -12.63 -16.57
N LEU A 102 -9.76 -11.45 -15.98
CA LEU A 102 -9.81 -11.26 -14.53
C LEU A 102 -11.01 -11.95 -13.85
N ASP A 103 -12.02 -12.34 -14.61
CA ASP A 103 -13.18 -13.08 -14.11
C ASP A 103 -12.88 -14.58 -13.90
N ASP A 104 -11.78 -15.10 -14.44
CA ASP A 104 -11.37 -16.48 -14.22
C ASP A 104 -10.61 -16.63 -12.89
N PRO A 105 -11.20 -17.26 -11.86
CA PRO A 105 -10.54 -17.45 -10.57
C PRO A 105 -9.28 -18.33 -10.68
N GLN A 106 -9.12 -19.12 -11.74
CA GLN A 106 -7.98 -20.01 -11.93
C GLN A 106 -6.69 -19.28 -12.27
N ILE A 107 -6.73 -18.00 -12.68
CA ILE A 107 -5.50 -17.25 -12.99
C ILE A 107 -4.78 -16.78 -11.73
N TYR A 108 -5.49 -16.66 -10.60
CA TYR A 108 -4.94 -16.10 -9.38
C TYR A 108 -4.07 -17.08 -8.61
N LYS A 109 -3.07 -16.54 -7.93
CA LYS A 109 -2.23 -17.26 -6.98
C LYS A 109 -3.06 -17.71 -5.77
N PRO A 110 -2.73 -18.86 -5.15
CA PRO A 110 -3.25 -19.20 -3.84
C PRO A 110 -2.99 -18.09 -2.82
N GLU A 111 -3.93 -17.83 -1.90
CA GLU A 111 -3.87 -16.71 -0.94
C GLU A 111 -2.54 -16.64 -0.18
N HIS A 112 -2.01 -17.78 0.28
CA HIS A 112 -0.76 -17.86 1.03
C HIS A 112 0.50 -17.47 0.23
N SER A 113 0.38 -17.42 -1.10
CA SER A 113 1.44 -17.07 -2.05
C SER A 113 1.31 -15.66 -2.64
N ILE A 114 0.25 -14.94 -2.30
CA ILE A 114 0.11 -13.52 -2.65
C ILE A 114 1.19 -12.72 -1.94
N PHE A 115 1.91 -11.90 -2.71
CA PHE A 115 2.92 -11.01 -2.14
C PHE A 115 2.26 -9.76 -1.57
N MET A 116 2.43 -9.53 -0.27
CA MET A 116 1.87 -8.37 0.45
C MET A 116 2.96 -7.54 1.15
N GLY A 117 4.23 -7.81 0.85
CA GLY A 117 5.39 -7.35 1.61
C GLY A 117 5.78 -8.31 2.74
N VAL A 118 7.09 -8.49 2.95
CA VAL A 118 7.64 -9.45 3.92
C VAL A 118 7.17 -9.15 5.35
N THR A 119 7.26 -7.88 5.76
CA THR A 119 6.85 -7.43 7.10
C THR A 119 5.35 -7.61 7.35
N THR A 120 4.53 -7.29 6.35
CA THR A 120 3.07 -7.50 6.38
C THR A 120 2.72 -8.96 6.59
N LYS A 121 3.33 -9.85 5.78
CA LYS A 121 3.09 -11.30 5.85
C LYS A 121 3.48 -11.86 7.21
N PHE A 122 4.66 -11.47 7.72
CA PHE A 122 5.12 -11.89 9.03
C PHE A 122 4.17 -11.44 10.15
N LYS A 123 3.73 -10.17 10.13
CA LYS A 123 2.82 -9.63 11.13
C LYS A 123 1.46 -10.32 11.10
N LEU A 124 0.91 -10.55 9.91
CA LEU A 124 -0.36 -11.25 9.74
C LEU A 124 -0.28 -12.69 10.26
N GLN A 125 0.79 -13.42 9.92
CA GLN A 125 1.01 -14.78 10.43
C GLN A 125 1.11 -14.82 11.95
N LYS A 126 1.79 -13.83 12.56
CA LYS A 126 1.84 -13.73 14.02
C LYS A 126 0.44 -13.56 14.63
N LEU A 127 -0.39 -12.68 14.08
CA LEU A 127 -1.75 -12.44 14.57
C LEU A 127 -2.69 -13.64 14.39
N LEU A 128 -2.47 -14.48 13.38
CA LEU A 128 -3.30 -15.67 13.14
C LEU A 128 -2.89 -16.87 14.02
N ASN A 129 -1.68 -16.85 14.57
CA ASN A 129 -1.13 -17.92 15.41
C ASN A 129 -1.14 -17.58 16.92
N ASP A 130 -1.48 -16.33 17.27
CA ASP A 130 -1.70 -15.85 18.65
C ASP A 130 -3.17 -16.08 19.06
#